data_AF-A0A151RSG8-F1
#
_entry.id   AF-A0A151RSG8-F1
#
_cell.length_a   1.000
_cell.length_b   1.000
_cell.length_c   1.000
_cell.angle_alpha   90.00
_cell.angle_beta   90.00
_cell.angle_gamma   90.00
#
_symmetry.space_group_name_H-M   'P 1'
#
loop_
_entity.id
_entity.type
_entity.pdbx_description
1 polymer ?
#
loop_
_entity_poly.entity_id
_entity_poly.type
_entity_poly.pdbx_seq_one_letter_code
_entity_poly.pdbx_strand_id
1 'polypeptide(L)'
;MIRLEPCQADEGVYMGRSTNPPHFYMYQCFFIDLGVCLPFTQFECDFLDFINSAPCQLHPNNWGFLWAFQVLCTVIGIEVSLPVFRHFYQMKLGIPPYDILSLNGGRDGGLFTFYSQSYKNFKQEFFRVALVDVDPMEDGAFYFGGLPKFPFYWCPQTV
;
A
#
# COMPACT_ATOMS: atom_id res chain seq x y z
N MET A 1 1.15 12.46 -14.72
CA MET A 1 1.30 11.15 -15.40
C MET A 1 2.14 10.20 -14.53
N ILE A 2 1.85 8.89 -14.55
CA ILE A 2 2.64 7.89 -13.83
C ILE A 2 3.72 7.30 -14.75
N ARG A 3 4.96 7.18 -14.27
CA ARG A 3 6.05 6.48 -14.95
C ARG A 3 6.64 5.40 -14.06
N LEU A 4 6.81 4.18 -14.59
CA LEU A 4 7.53 3.10 -13.91
C LEU A 4 9.02 3.21 -14.22
N GLU A 5 9.86 3.22 -13.19
CA GLU A 5 11.31 3.34 -13.34
C GLU A 5 12.05 2.22 -12.61
N PRO A 6 13.14 1.69 -13.19
CA PRO A 6 14.00 0.77 -12.47
C PRO A 6 14.67 1.48 -11.28
N CYS A 7 15.03 0.67 -10.27
CA CYS A 7 15.86 1.11 -9.15
C CYS A 7 17.34 0.87 -9.47
N GLN A 8 18.22 1.69 -8.89
CA GLN A 8 19.66 1.44 -8.97
C GLN A 8 20.05 0.27 -8.06
N ALA A 9 21.19 -0.37 -8.32
CA ALA A 9 21.63 -1.55 -7.56
C ALA A 9 21.87 -1.28 -6.06
N ASP A 10 22.15 -0.04 -5.68
CA ASP A 10 22.37 0.44 -4.31
C ASP A 10 21.11 1.06 -3.68
N GLU A 11 20.00 1.11 -4.41
CA GLU A 11 18.77 1.75 -3.98
C GLU A 11 17.86 0.75 -3.23
N GLY A 12 17.62 1.01 -1.94
CA GLY A 12 16.66 0.25 -1.14
C GLY A 12 15.30 0.93 -1.04
N VAL A 13 14.22 0.15 -0.99
CA VAL A 13 12.83 0.66 -0.83
C VAL A 13 12.62 1.53 0.42
N TYR A 14 13.47 1.37 1.44
CA TYR A 14 13.45 2.13 2.68
C TYR A 14 14.21 3.45 2.61
N MET A 15 14.91 3.73 1.49
CA MET A 15 15.63 4.99 1.27
C MET A 15 14.64 6.10 0.94
N GLY A 16 13.84 6.49 1.93
CA GLY A 16 12.88 7.57 1.85
C GLY A 16 13.58 8.92 1.72
N ARG A 17 13.75 9.40 0.50
CA ARG A 17 14.26 10.74 0.23
C ARG A 17 13.24 11.48 -0.64
N SER A 18 12.92 12.70 -0.25
CA SER A 18 12.17 13.60 -1.13
C SER A 18 13.01 13.84 -2.39
N THR A 19 12.54 13.31 -3.52
CA THR A 19 13.16 13.53 -4.83
C THR A 19 12.18 14.24 -5.77
N ASN A 20 12.71 14.74 -6.89
CA ASN A 20 11.93 15.33 -7.95
C ASN A 20 12.19 14.57 -9.26
N PRO A 21 11.19 13.94 -9.89
CA PRO A 21 9.78 13.87 -9.47
C PRO A 21 9.58 13.04 -8.20
N PRO A 22 8.52 13.30 -7.40
CA PRO A 22 8.17 12.46 -6.26
C PRO A 22 7.81 11.04 -6.72
N HIS A 23 8.15 10.05 -5.93
CA HIS A 23 7.88 8.65 -6.24
C HIS A 23 7.62 7.82 -4.99
N PHE A 24 7.02 6.66 -5.17
CA PHE A 24 6.96 5.61 -4.15
C PHE A 24 7.46 4.28 -4.73
N TYR A 25 7.92 3.38 -3.88
CA TYR A 25 8.36 2.05 -4.30
C TYR A 25 7.21 1.05 -4.24
N MET A 26 7.21 0.11 -5.19
CA MET A 26 6.30 -1.03 -5.23
C MET A 26 7.08 -2.31 -5.55
N TYR A 27 6.63 -3.42 -4.98
CA TYR A 27 7.12 -4.74 -5.40
C TYR A 27 6.36 -5.22 -6.63
N GLN A 28 7.05 -5.92 -7.52
CA GLN A 28 6.47 -6.42 -8.77
C GLN A 28 5.29 -7.38 -8.53
N CYS A 29 5.37 -8.23 -7.50
CA CYS A 29 4.32 -9.16 -7.12
C CYS A 29 2.97 -8.49 -6.81
N PHE A 30 2.96 -7.22 -6.39
CA PHE A 30 1.72 -6.50 -6.10
C PHE A 30 0.84 -6.39 -7.34
N PHE A 31 1.45 -6.19 -8.50
CA PHE A 31 0.73 -6.07 -9.77
C PHE A 31 0.45 -7.43 -10.39
N ILE A 32 1.46 -8.30 -10.45
CA ILE A 32 1.36 -9.57 -11.18
C ILE A 32 0.49 -10.58 -10.44
N ASP A 33 0.64 -10.69 -9.12
CA ASP A 33 -0.01 -11.76 -8.35
C ASP A 33 -1.22 -11.27 -7.55
N LEU A 34 -1.25 -10.00 -7.16
CA LEU A 34 -2.25 -9.46 -6.24
C LEU A 34 -3.23 -8.48 -6.89
N GLY A 35 -3.07 -8.22 -8.20
CA GLY A 35 -4.01 -7.40 -8.97
C GLY A 35 -4.06 -5.93 -8.53
N VAL A 36 -3.03 -5.42 -7.86
CA VAL A 36 -2.93 -4.00 -7.51
C VAL A 36 -2.89 -3.18 -8.80
N CYS A 37 -3.71 -2.13 -8.85
CA CYS A 37 -3.82 -1.23 -9.98
C CYS A 37 -3.41 0.19 -9.58
N LEU A 38 -2.95 0.97 -10.57
CA LEU A 38 -2.65 2.38 -10.39
C LEU A 38 -3.54 3.26 -11.30
N PRO A 39 -3.93 4.47 -10.86
CA PRO A 39 -3.76 4.99 -9.50
C PRO A 39 -4.56 4.16 -8.48
N PHE A 40 -4.16 4.21 -7.20
CA PHE A 40 -4.85 3.51 -6.13
C PHE A 40 -6.30 4.00 -5.98
N THR A 41 -7.17 3.13 -5.48
CA THR A 41 -8.54 3.54 -5.15
C THR A 41 -8.54 4.48 -3.94
N GLN A 42 -9.62 5.24 -3.76
CA GLN A 42 -9.74 6.11 -2.59
C GLN A 42 -9.63 5.31 -1.28
N PHE A 43 -10.22 4.10 -1.24
CA PHE A 43 -10.12 3.21 -0.09
C PHE A 43 -8.69 2.77 0.21
N GLU A 44 -7.89 2.45 -0.82
CA GLU A 44 -6.49 2.07 -0.66
C GLU A 44 -5.63 3.25 -0.16
N CYS A 45 -5.87 4.46 -0.69
CA CYS A 45 -5.26 5.69 -0.20
C CYS A 45 -5.62 5.95 1.27
N ASP A 46 -6.91 5.90 1.62
CA ASP A 46 -7.40 6.12 2.98
C ASP A 46 -6.81 5.09 3.96
N PHE A 47 -6.63 3.83 3.51
CA PHE A 47 -6.00 2.79 4.32
C PHE A 47 -4.53 3.09 4.57
N LEU A 48 -3.76 3.46 3.54
CA LEU A 48 -2.34 3.80 3.65
C LEU A 48 -2.10 5.04 4.52
N ASP A 49 -2.95 6.06 4.38
CA ASP A 49 -2.94 7.25 5.24
C ASP A 49 -3.24 6.89 6.70
N PHE A 50 -4.31 6.09 6.93
CA PHE A 50 -4.70 5.67 8.27
C PHE A 50 -3.60 4.92 9.02
N ILE A 51 -2.86 4.05 8.34
CA ILE A 51 -1.74 3.32 8.95
C ILE A 51 -0.42 4.10 8.89
N ASN A 52 -0.43 5.30 8.31
CA ASN A 52 0.72 6.15 8.06
C ASN A 52 1.90 5.38 7.46
N SER A 53 1.68 4.75 6.30
CA SER A 53 2.68 3.86 5.71
C SER A 53 2.74 3.91 4.20
N ALA A 54 3.95 3.70 3.66
CA ALA A 54 4.15 3.60 2.23
C ALA A 54 3.64 2.26 1.66
N PRO A 55 3.23 2.22 0.38
CA PRO A 55 2.75 1.02 -0.28
C PRO A 55 3.63 -0.23 -0.12
N CYS A 56 4.96 -0.06 -0.22
CA CYS A 56 5.96 -1.13 -0.07
C CYS A 56 6.28 -1.54 1.37
N GLN A 57 5.73 -0.85 2.37
CA GLN A 57 5.78 -1.31 3.76
C GLN A 57 4.68 -2.34 4.04
N LEU A 58 3.64 -2.44 3.22
CA LEU A 58 2.63 -3.48 3.37
C LEU A 58 3.15 -4.85 2.94
N HIS A 59 2.81 -5.87 3.71
CA HIS A 59 3.02 -7.26 3.31
C HIS A 59 2.13 -7.57 2.08
N PRO A 60 2.59 -8.40 1.11
CA PRO A 60 1.80 -8.83 -0.04
C PRO A 60 0.37 -9.28 0.32
N ASN A 61 0.21 -10.14 1.33
CA ASN A 61 -1.12 -10.58 1.77
C ASN A 61 -2.08 -9.43 2.13
N ASN A 62 -1.58 -8.29 2.62
CA ASN A 62 -2.43 -7.16 2.98
C ASN A 62 -3.07 -6.53 1.73
N TRP A 63 -2.29 -6.38 0.66
CA TRP A 63 -2.80 -5.92 -0.64
C TRP A 63 -3.87 -6.88 -1.19
N GLY A 64 -3.65 -8.19 -1.06
CA GLY A 64 -4.65 -9.20 -1.40
C GLY A 64 -5.95 -9.05 -0.60
N PHE A 65 -5.87 -8.73 0.69
CA PHE A 65 -7.07 -8.50 1.52
C PHE A 65 -7.81 -7.22 1.15
N LEU A 66 -7.11 -6.12 0.85
CA LEU A 66 -7.74 -4.88 0.40
C LEU A 66 -8.50 -5.11 -0.91
N TRP A 67 -7.89 -5.83 -1.86
CA TRP A 67 -8.52 -6.15 -3.14
C TRP A 67 -9.73 -7.08 -2.97
N ALA A 68 -9.57 -8.17 -2.21
CA ALA A 68 -10.66 -9.11 -1.95
C ALA A 68 -11.85 -8.44 -1.23
N PHE A 69 -11.58 -7.50 -0.32
CA PHE A 69 -12.63 -6.75 0.38
C PHE A 69 -13.40 -5.84 -0.59
N GLN A 70 -12.70 -5.10 -1.46
CA GLN A 70 -13.32 -4.27 -2.49
C GLN A 70 -14.20 -5.09 -3.45
N VAL A 71 -13.72 -6.25 -3.89
CA VAL A 71 -14.49 -7.19 -4.73
C VAL A 71 -15.72 -7.71 -3.98
N LEU A 72 -15.58 -8.13 -2.72
CA LEU A 72 -16.70 -8.60 -1.91
C LEU A 72 -17.78 -7.53 -1.77
N CYS A 73 -17.41 -6.31 -1.38
CA CYS A 73 -18.33 -5.18 -1.25
C CYS A 73 -19.09 -4.90 -2.56
N THR A 74 -18.37 -4.93 -3.69
CA THR A 74 -18.95 -4.74 -5.03
C THR A 74 -19.99 -5.83 -5.34
N VAL A 75 -19.67 -7.10 -5.07
CA VAL A 75 -20.56 -8.24 -5.35
C VAL A 75 -21.83 -8.22 -4.51
N ILE A 76 -21.73 -7.81 -3.23
CA ILE A 76 -22.89 -7.74 -2.33
C ILE A 76 -23.64 -6.40 -2.39
N GLY A 77 -23.15 -5.45 -3.20
CA GLY A 77 -23.80 -4.16 -3.42
C GLY A 77 -23.71 -3.18 -2.26
N ILE A 78 -22.63 -3.23 -1.47
CA ILE A 78 -22.36 -2.26 -0.40
C ILE A 78 -21.15 -1.39 -0.74
N GLU A 79 -21.10 -0.20 -0.13
CA GLU A 79 -19.94 0.67 -0.22
C GLU A 79 -18.74 0.09 0.55
N VAL A 80 -17.54 0.22 -0.03
CA VAL A 80 -16.29 -0.15 0.63
C VAL A 80 -16.01 0.82 1.76
N SER A 81 -15.79 0.31 2.97
CA SER A 81 -15.67 1.15 4.17
C SER A 81 -14.46 0.74 5.01
N LEU A 82 -13.55 1.70 5.25
CA LEU A 82 -12.37 1.51 6.12
C LEU A 82 -12.75 1.09 7.55
N PRO A 83 -13.74 1.70 8.22
CA PRO A 83 -14.24 1.21 9.51
C PRO A 83 -14.67 -0.26 9.49
N VAL A 84 -15.37 -0.70 8.45
CA VAL A 84 -15.83 -2.10 8.32
C VAL A 84 -14.63 -3.01 8.09
N PHE A 85 -13.69 -2.65 7.22
CA PHE A 85 -12.47 -3.42 7.01
C PHE A 85 -11.70 -3.64 8.33
N ARG A 86 -11.52 -2.58 9.13
CA ARG A 86 -10.83 -2.64 10.42
C ARG A 86 -11.56 -3.45 11.50
N HIS A 87 -12.86 -3.67 11.35
CA HIS A 87 -13.58 -4.57 12.25
C HIS A 87 -13.06 -6.01 12.13
N PHE A 88 -12.74 -6.42 10.90
CA PHE A 88 -12.30 -7.78 10.59
C PHE A 88 -10.77 -7.96 10.60
N TYR A 89 -10.01 -6.88 10.51
CA TYR A 89 -8.55 -6.95 10.42
C TYR A 89 -7.86 -6.05 11.43
N GLN A 90 -6.84 -6.60 12.08
CA GLN A 90 -5.96 -5.87 13.00
C GLN A 90 -4.57 -5.75 12.42
N MET A 91 -3.97 -4.57 12.59
CA MET A 91 -2.57 -4.34 12.22
C MET A 91 -1.66 -5.06 13.20
N LYS A 92 -0.72 -5.84 12.67
CA LYS A 92 0.45 -6.32 13.39
C LYS A 92 1.66 -5.55 12.87
N LEU A 93 2.17 -4.68 13.74
CA LEU A 93 3.43 -4.00 13.52
C LEU A 93 4.56 -5.02 13.52
N GLY A 94 5.48 -4.86 12.59
CA GLY A 94 6.73 -5.59 12.61
C GLY A 94 7.71 -5.02 13.65
N ILE A 95 8.95 -5.51 13.66
CA ILE A 95 9.99 -5.11 14.61
C ILE A 95 10.54 -3.71 14.25
N PRO A 96 10.45 -2.70 15.13
CA PRO A 96 10.96 -1.34 14.86
C PRO A 96 12.45 -1.30 14.46
N PRO A 97 12.93 -0.28 13.73
CA PRO A 97 12.24 0.99 13.41
C PRO A 97 11.48 1.01 12.07
N TYR A 98 11.72 0.03 11.21
CA TYR A 98 11.23 -0.04 9.83
C TYR A 98 10.95 -1.49 9.46
N ASP A 99 9.75 -1.99 9.72
CA ASP A 99 9.37 -3.35 9.31
C ASP A 99 8.12 -3.37 8.46
N ILE A 100 7.91 -4.50 7.81
CA ILE A 100 6.74 -4.78 7.00
C ILE A 100 5.51 -4.87 7.91
N LEU A 101 4.50 -4.10 7.56
CA LEU A 101 3.19 -4.13 8.19
C LEU A 101 2.41 -5.34 7.70
N SER A 102 1.85 -6.12 8.61
CA SER A 102 1.03 -7.30 8.30
C SER A 102 -0.36 -7.17 8.92
N LEU A 103 -1.38 -7.68 8.24
CA LEU A 103 -2.73 -7.80 8.79
C LEU A 103 -2.92 -9.20 9.38
N ASN A 104 -3.58 -9.25 10.54
CA ASN A 104 -4.13 -10.46 11.12
C ASN A 104 -5.66 -10.36 11.17
N GLY A 105 -6.33 -11.52 11.22
CA GLY A 105 -7.75 -11.57 11.53
C GLY A 105 -8.05 -10.91 12.87
N GLY A 106 -9.21 -10.26 12.96
CA GLY A 106 -9.72 -9.65 14.18
C GLY A 106 -10.06 -10.66 15.27
N ARG A 107 -10.63 -10.17 16.38
CA ARG A 107 -10.98 -11.00 17.55
C ARG A 107 -11.92 -12.16 17.22
N ASP A 108 -12.80 -11.97 16.23
CA ASP A 108 -13.80 -12.96 15.81
C ASP A 108 -13.38 -13.72 14.53
N GLY A 109 -12.12 -13.59 14.11
CA GLY A 109 -11.60 -14.11 12.85
C GLY A 109 -11.56 -13.05 11.74
N GLY A 110 -10.73 -13.28 10.72
CA GLY A 110 -10.67 -12.44 9.51
C GLY A 110 -11.68 -12.88 8.46
N LEU A 111 -12.10 -11.98 7.57
CA LEU A 111 -13.03 -12.31 6.47
C LEU A 111 -12.43 -13.30 5.46
N PHE A 112 -11.14 -13.18 5.21
CA PHE A 112 -10.41 -13.97 4.23
C PHE A 112 -9.25 -14.72 4.90
N THR A 113 -8.93 -15.89 4.35
CA THR A 113 -7.71 -16.62 4.68
C THR A 113 -6.55 -16.07 3.86
N PHE A 114 -5.31 -16.24 4.37
CA PHE A 114 -4.12 -15.79 3.65
C PHE A 114 -4.04 -16.40 2.25
N TYR A 115 -3.71 -15.59 1.25
CA TYR A 115 -3.39 -16.06 -0.10
C TYR A 115 -2.25 -17.08 -0.06
N SER A 116 -1.21 -16.79 0.72
CA SER A 116 -0.16 -17.75 1.09
C SER A 116 0.26 -17.54 2.54
N GLN A 117 0.38 -18.63 3.31
CA GLN A 117 0.86 -18.58 4.70
C GLN A 117 2.30 -18.04 4.80
N SER A 118 3.06 -18.09 3.71
CA SER A 118 4.40 -17.53 3.64
C SER A 118 4.67 -17.02 2.22
N TYR A 119 4.16 -15.84 1.90
CA TYR A 119 4.58 -15.15 0.68
C TYR A 119 6.06 -14.76 0.86
N LYS A 120 6.97 -15.61 0.39
CA LYS A 120 8.42 -15.46 0.53
C LYS A 120 9.02 -14.79 -0.70
N ASN A 121 10.20 -14.21 -0.55
CA ASN A 121 11.02 -13.68 -1.65
C ASN A 121 10.42 -12.51 -2.45
N PHE A 122 9.30 -11.91 -2.04
CA PHE A 122 8.70 -10.76 -2.72
C PHE A 122 9.60 -9.52 -2.78
N LYS A 123 10.61 -9.44 -1.91
CA LYS A 123 11.51 -8.28 -1.79
C LYS A 123 12.58 -8.23 -2.90
N GLN A 124 12.64 -9.22 -3.79
CA GLN A 124 13.68 -9.31 -4.82
C GLN A 124 13.43 -8.39 -6.01
N GLU A 125 12.17 -8.11 -6.34
CA GLU A 125 11.80 -7.33 -7.53
C GLU A 125 10.94 -6.14 -7.13
N PHE A 126 11.50 -4.94 -7.30
CA PHE A 126 10.82 -3.68 -6.99
C PHE A 126 11.23 -2.57 -7.95
N PHE A 127 10.35 -1.60 -8.10
CA PHE A 127 10.53 -0.45 -8.98
C PHE A 127 9.96 0.82 -8.35
N ARG A 128 10.30 1.96 -8.94
CA ARG A 128 9.75 3.27 -8.56
C ARG A 128 8.55 3.60 -9.42
N VAL A 129 7.51 4.12 -8.77
CA VAL A 129 6.35 4.73 -9.42
C VAL A 129 6.54 6.23 -9.32
N ALA A 130 7.08 6.85 -10.37
CA ALA A 130 7.36 8.27 -10.43
C ALA A 130 6.13 9.07 -10.89
N LEU A 131 5.85 10.16 -10.19
CA LEU A 131 4.76 11.09 -10.49
C LEU A 131 5.30 12.25 -11.34
N VAL A 132 5.19 12.12 -12.66
CA VAL A 132 5.76 13.05 -13.64
C VAL A 132 4.70 14.04 -14.10
N ASP A 133 5.06 15.32 -14.20
CA ASP A 133 4.14 16.40 -14.61
C ASP A 133 2.84 16.41 -13.79
N VAL A 134 2.97 16.21 -12.48
CA VAL A 134 1.86 16.23 -11.52
C VAL A 134 1.91 17.54 -10.76
N ASP A 135 0.83 18.32 -10.83
CA ASP A 135 0.62 19.47 -9.95
C ASP A 135 -0.10 18.99 -8.67
N PRO A 136 0.55 19.06 -7.49
CA PRO A 136 -0.07 18.67 -6.22
C PRO A 136 -1.41 19.36 -5.91
N MET A 137 -1.66 20.55 -6.46
CA MET A 137 -2.89 21.31 -6.23
C MET A 137 -4.05 20.85 -7.11
N GLU A 138 -3.76 20.26 -8.27
CA GLU A 138 -4.78 19.84 -9.26
C GLU A 138 -4.93 18.31 -9.35
N ASP A 139 -3.94 17.55 -8.88
CA ASP A 139 -3.93 16.10 -8.98
C ASP A 139 -4.84 15.42 -7.95
N GLY A 140 -5.97 14.90 -8.42
CA GLY A 140 -6.90 14.13 -7.60
C GLY A 140 -6.51 12.66 -7.38
N ALA A 141 -5.43 12.17 -7.99
CA ALA A 141 -5.04 10.76 -7.92
C ALA A 141 -4.17 10.48 -6.68
N PHE A 142 -3.13 11.28 -6.45
CA PHE A 142 -2.14 11.10 -5.40
C PHE A 142 -2.10 12.23 -4.39
N TYR A 143 -2.77 13.35 -4.67
CA TYR A 143 -2.83 14.51 -3.78
C TYR A 143 -4.26 14.86 -3.36
N PHE A 144 -4.37 15.53 -2.22
CA PHE A 144 -5.59 16.17 -1.72
C PHE A 144 -5.21 17.53 -1.12
N GLY A 145 -5.63 18.61 -1.77
CA GLY A 145 -5.32 19.98 -1.32
C GLY A 145 -3.82 20.27 -1.23
N GLY A 146 -3.02 19.75 -2.17
CA GLY A 146 -1.56 19.93 -2.16
C GLY A 146 -0.78 18.93 -1.29
N LEU A 147 -1.45 18.11 -0.49
CA LEU A 147 -0.83 17.11 0.37
C LEU A 147 -0.92 15.70 -0.25
N PRO A 148 0.13 14.86 -0.11
CA PRO A 148 0.04 13.45 -0.51
C PRO A 148 -1.12 12.75 0.20
N LYS A 149 -1.90 11.96 -0.53
CA LYS A 149 -3.00 11.14 0.02
C LYS A 149 -2.52 10.00 0.93
N PHE A 150 -1.23 9.68 0.90
CA PHE A 150 -0.58 8.68 1.72
C PHE A 150 0.95 8.92 1.70
N PRO A 151 1.71 8.36 2.66
CA PRO A 151 3.16 8.48 2.63
C PRO A 151 3.79 7.80 1.42
N PHE A 152 4.55 8.54 0.61
CA PHE A 152 5.27 7.95 -0.52
C PHE A 152 6.50 7.13 -0.11
N TYR A 153 7.04 7.41 1.07
CA TYR A 153 8.27 6.84 1.58
C TYR A 153 8.05 6.18 2.93
N TRP A 154 8.95 5.27 3.31
CA TRP A 154 8.82 4.52 4.55
C TRP A 154 8.72 5.43 5.77
N CYS A 155 7.67 5.25 6.56
CA CYS A 155 7.48 5.93 7.82
C CYS A 155 7.96 5.06 8.99
N PRO A 156 8.64 5.63 10.01
CA PRO A 156 8.93 4.92 11.24
C PRO A 156 7.63 4.50 11.94
N GLN A 157 7.60 3.30 12.50
CA GLN A 157 6.49 2.85 13.33
C GLN A 157 6.69 3.39 14.74
N THR A 158 5.92 4.41 15.12
CA THR A 158 5.92 4.93 16.50
C THR A 158 5.19 3.97 17.42
N VAL A 159 5.92 3.47 18.43
CA VAL A 159 5.43 2.65 19.56
C VAL A 159 4.46 3.44 20.42
#